data_AF-A0A2R6CU01-F1
#
_entry.id   AF-A0A2R6CU01-F1
#
_cell.length_a   1.000
_cell.length_b   1.000
_cell.length_c   1.000
_cell.angle_alpha   90.00
_cell.angle_beta   90.00
_cell.angle_gamma   90.00
#
_symmetry.space_group_name_H-M   'P 1'
#
loop_
_entity.id
_entity.type
_entity.pdbx_description
1 polymer ?
#
loop_
_entity_poly.entity_id
_entity_poly.type
_entity_poly.pdbx_seq_one_letter_code
_entity_poly.pdbx_strand_id
1 'polypeptide(L)'
;MIRPELGGRTALVTGSAKGIGRELLLGIAECGADVAVHYNTSEDAAREGAEQARESGCEATVVQGDVTRPGEVDSLFDAVERDLGTVDVLAADVVAVVFEEEKHCLSHVVERRGAATREFVGELRG
;
A
#
# COMPACT_ATOMS: atom_id res chain seq x y z
N MET A 1 -4.77 -9.40 -21.94
CA MET A 1 -4.06 -8.63 -20.90
C MET A 1 -4.41 -9.29 -19.58
N ILE A 2 -3.45 -9.94 -18.93
CA ILE A 2 -3.67 -10.56 -17.61
C ILE A 2 -3.62 -9.42 -16.59
N ARG A 3 -4.69 -9.19 -15.85
CA ARG A 3 -4.72 -8.30 -14.69
C ARG A 3 -4.82 -9.19 -13.45
N PRO A 4 -3.96 -9.00 -12.43
CA PRO A 4 -4.07 -9.78 -11.19
C PRO A 4 -5.40 -9.48 -10.51
N GLU A 5 -6.05 -10.50 -9.93
CA GLU A 5 -7.22 -10.31 -9.08
C GLU A 5 -6.73 -10.04 -7.65
N LEU A 6 -6.96 -8.83 -7.16
CA LEU A 6 -6.54 -8.39 -5.83
C LEU A 6 -7.74 -8.16 -4.89
N GLY A 7 -8.91 -8.69 -5.25
CA GLY A 7 -10.13 -8.62 -4.44
C GLY A 7 -9.90 -9.13 -3.01
N GLY A 8 -10.34 -8.33 -2.02
CA GLY A 8 -10.20 -8.66 -0.60
C GLY A 8 -8.78 -8.51 -0.04
N ARG A 9 -7.88 -7.85 -0.79
CA ARG A 9 -6.53 -7.49 -0.32
C ARG A 9 -6.46 -6.00 0.01
N THR A 10 -5.65 -5.65 0.99
CA THR A 10 -5.33 -4.25 1.30
C THR A 10 -3.93 -3.88 0.79
N ALA A 11 -3.81 -2.77 0.08
CA ALA A 11 -2.57 -2.26 -0.45
C ALA A 11 -2.23 -0.87 0.10
N LEU A 12 -1.09 -0.74 0.76
CA LEU A 12 -0.50 0.54 1.14
C LEU A 12 0.55 0.95 0.11
N VAL A 13 0.36 2.11 -0.53
CA VAL A 13 1.35 2.64 -1.48
C VAL A 13 1.97 3.91 -0.90
N THR A 14 3.25 3.87 -0.56
CA THR A 14 3.97 5.03 -0.03
C THR A 14 4.30 6.04 -1.13
N GLY A 15 4.09 7.33 -0.87
CA GLY A 15 4.34 8.38 -1.87
C GLY A 15 3.26 8.45 -2.95
N SER A 16 2.10 7.86 -2.72
CA SER A 16 1.01 7.73 -3.71
C SER A 16 0.08 8.93 -3.82
N ALA A 17 0.33 9.99 -3.06
CA ALA A 17 -0.44 11.22 -3.22
C ALA A 17 -0.36 11.80 -4.64
N LYS A 18 0.77 11.62 -5.35
CA LYS A 18 1.06 12.23 -6.67
C LYS A 18 1.94 11.31 -7.53
N GLY A 19 2.07 11.66 -8.82
CA GLY A 19 3.03 11.06 -9.74
C GLY A 19 2.80 9.56 -9.96
N ILE A 20 3.90 8.82 -10.12
CA ILE A 20 3.88 7.38 -10.44
C ILE A 20 3.21 6.56 -9.33
N GLY A 21 3.43 6.93 -8.06
CA GLY A 21 2.78 6.27 -6.93
C GLY A 21 1.26 6.35 -6.98
N ARG A 22 0.70 7.47 -7.49
CA ARG A 22 -0.75 7.61 -7.69
C ARG A 22 -1.24 6.68 -8.79
N GLU A 23 -0.56 6.66 -9.94
CA GLU A 23 -0.93 5.79 -11.07
C GLU A 23 -0.90 4.31 -10.67
N LEU A 24 0.13 3.90 -9.91
CA LEU A 24 0.23 2.54 -9.38
C LEU A 24 -0.93 2.21 -8.42
N LEU A 25 -1.23 3.12 -7.48
CA LEU A 25 -2.33 2.94 -6.53
C LEU A 25 -3.68 2.80 -7.25
N LEU A 26 -3.95 3.62 -8.26
CA LEU A 26 -5.17 3.51 -9.06
C LEU A 26 -5.23 2.19 -9.84
N GLY A 27 -4.10 1.76 -10.43
CA GLY A 27 -4.04 0.45 -11.10
C GLY A 27 -4.27 -0.73 -10.15
N ILE A 28 -3.83 -0.63 -8.90
CA ILE A 28 -4.10 -1.63 -7.85
C ILE A 28 -5.58 -1.61 -7.44
N ALA A 29 -6.17 -0.43 -7.30
CA ALA A 29 -7.61 -0.28 -7.01
C ALA A 29 -8.48 -0.87 -8.14
N GLU A 30 -8.11 -0.65 -9.41
CA GLU A 30 -8.77 -1.26 -10.58
C GLU A 30 -8.68 -2.81 -10.58
N CYS A 31 -7.71 -3.38 -9.86
CA CYS A 31 -7.58 -4.83 -9.68
C CYS A 31 -8.40 -5.36 -8.49
N GLY A 32 -9.13 -4.48 -7.78
CA GLY A 32 -10.07 -4.83 -6.72
C GLY A 32 -9.53 -4.81 -5.29
N ALA A 33 -8.29 -4.33 -5.07
CA ALA A 33 -7.76 -4.16 -3.73
C ALA A 33 -8.28 -2.89 -3.06
N ASP A 34 -8.46 -2.93 -1.74
CA ASP A 34 -8.63 -1.74 -0.91
C ASP A 34 -7.30 -1.03 -0.77
N VAL A 35 -7.27 0.30 -0.85
CA VAL A 35 -6.00 1.05 -0.96
C VAL A 35 -5.81 2.13 0.09
N ALA A 36 -4.60 2.21 0.65
CA ALA A 36 -4.16 3.30 1.50
C ALA A 36 -3.22 4.24 0.74
N VAL A 37 -3.65 5.49 0.58
CA VAL A 37 -2.88 6.56 -0.04
C VAL A 37 -2.00 7.23 1.01
N HIS A 38 -0.68 7.03 0.92
CA HIS A 38 0.25 7.67 1.83
C HIS A 38 0.76 9.02 1.31
N TYR A 39 0.84 9.98 2.21
CA TYR A 39 1.47 11.27 2.00
C TYR A 39 2.29 11.71 3.20
N ASN A 40 3.32 12.53 2.98
CA ASN A 40 3.99 13.26 4.06
C ASN A 40 3.38 14.68 4.19
N THR A 41 3.38 15.43 3.08
CA THR A 41 3.00 16.86 3.08
C THR A 41 1.87 17.22 2.12
N SER A 42 1.38 16.28 1.29
CA SER A 42 0.42 16.54 0.22
C SER A 42 -0.96 15.93 0.51
N GLU A 43 -1.62 16.40 1.58
CA GLU A 43 -2.90 15.85 2.04
C GLU A 43 -4.02 15.97 0.99
N ASP A 44 -4.22 17.16 0.42
CA ASP A 44 -5.31 17.37 -0.56
C ASP A 44 -5.18 16.44 -1.77
N ALA A 45 -3.94 16.24 -2.23
CA ALA A 45 -3.65 15.31 -3.32
C ALA A 45 -3.86 13.85 -2.88
N ALA A 46 -3.59 13.50 -1.63
CA ALA A 46 -3.89 12.16 -1.14
C ALA A 46 -5.40 11.89 -1.12
N ARG A 47 -6.19 12.87 -0.66
CA ARG A 47 -7.65 12.80 -0.61
C ARG A 47 -8.26 12.64 -2.00
N GLU A 48 -7.80 13.45 -2.95
CA GLU A 48 -8.21 13.35 -4.35
C GLU A 48 -7.87 11.97 -4.95
N GLY A 49 -6.68 11.44 -4.65
CA GLY A 49 -6.29 10.09 -5.09
C GLY A 49 -7.16 8.99 -4.48
N ALA A 50 -7.54 9.12 -3.20
CA ALA A 50 -8.43 8.17 -2.55
C ALA A 50 -9.86 8.24 -3.12
N GLU A 51 -10.36 9.44 -3.46
CA GLU A 51 -11.64 9.60 -4.16
C GLU A 51 -11.62 8.90 -5.51
N GLN A 52 -10.57 9.10 -6.31
CA GLN A 52 -10.39 8.43 -7.60
C GLN A 52 -10.30 6.91 -7.46
N ALA A 53 -9.61 6.39 -6.43
CA ALA A 53 -9.54 4.95 -6.18
C ALA A 53 -10.91 4.34 -5.90
N ARG A 54 -11.75 5.02 -5.09
CA ARG A 54 -13.11 4.55 -4.77
C ARG A 54 -14.03 4.45 -6.00
N GLU A 55 -13.75 5.19 -7.07
CA GLU A 55 -14.48 5.04 -8.35
C GLU A 55 -14.31 3.64 -8.96
N SER A 56 -13.26 2.91 -8.56
CA SER A 56 -13.03 1.51 -8.95
C SER A 56 -13.81 0.49 -8.12
N GLY A 57 -14.58 0.95 -7.12
CA GLY A 57 -15.43 0.10 -6.28
C GLY A 57 -14.72 -0.57 -5.08
N CYS A 58 -13.50 -0.14 -4.75
CA CYS A 58 -12.80 -0.53 -3.53
C CYS A 58 -12.97 0.50 -2.41
N GLU A 59 -12.61 0.11 -1.19
CA GLU A 59 -12.39 1.06 -0.10
C GLU A 59 -11.04 1.77 -0.27
N ALA A 60 -10.98 3.02 0.20
CA ALA A 60 -9.72 3.77 0.21
C ALA A 60 -9.61 4.66 1.45
N THR A 61 -8.41 4.71 2.03
CA THR A 61 -8.07 5.63 3.14
C THR A 61 -6.84 6.47 2.78
N VAL A 62 -6.63 7.56 3.52
CA VAL A 62 -5.42 8.37 3.43
C VAL A 62 -4.65 8.28 4.73
N VAL A 63 -3.33 8.13 4.65
CA VAL A 63 -2.47 8.04 5.83
C VAL A 63 -1.29 8.99 5.70
N GLN A 64 -1.03 9.74 6.78
CA GLN A 64 0.10 10.64 6.86
C GLN A 64 1.28 9.96 7.56
N GLY A 65 2.50 10.18 7.06
CA GLY A 65 3.70 9.87 7.82
C GLY A 65 4.98 10.27 7.10
N ASP A 66 6.07 10.37 7.86
CA ASP A 66 7.42 10.39 7.32
C ASP A 66 8.02 8.99 7.37
N VAL A 67 8.07 8.31 6.23
CA VAL A 67 8.66 6.96 6.10
C VAL A 67 10.16 6.90 6.40
N THR A 68 10.84 8.05 6.54
CA THR A 68 12.24 8.11 7.01
C THR A 68 12.35 8.02 8.54
N ARG A 69 11.22 8.09 9.26
CA ARG A 69 11.14 8.04 10.73
C ARG A 69 10.48 6.74 11.19
N PRO A 70 11.23 5.82 11.83
CA PRO A 70 10.70 4.51 12.22
C PRO A 70 9.40 4.55 13.04
N GLY A 71 9.29 5.45 14.02
CA GLY A 71 8.08 5.54 14.84
C GLY A 71 6.84 6.05 14.10
N GLU A 72 7.02 6.79 13.00
CA GLU A 72 5.90 7.23 12.16
C GLU A 72 5.45 6.11 11.21
N VAL A 73 6.34 5.18 10.86
CA VAL A 73 6.00 4.01 10.04
C VAL A 73 5.05 3.08 10.79
N ASP A 74 5.31 2.78 12.06
CA ASP A 74 4.38 1.97 12.86
C ASP A 74 2.98 2.59 12.93
N SER A 75 2.93 3.89 13.19
CA SER A 75 1.67 4.64 13.28
C SER A 75 0.91 4.63 11.95
N LEU A 76 1.64 4.62 10.83
CA LEU A 76 1.08 4.54 9.49
C LEU A 76 0.44 3.16 9.25
N PHE A 77 1.12 2.06 9.59
CA PHE A 77 0.54 0.72 9.49
C PHE A 77 -0.69 0.56 10.39
N ASP A 78 -0.61 1.00 11.65
CA ASP A 78 -1.74 0.94 12.59
C ASP A 78 -2.96 1.71 12.08
N ALA A 79 -2.75 2.85 11.41
CA ALA A 79 -3.83 3.62 10.80
C ALA A 79 -4.49 2.88 9.62
N VAL A 80 -3.69 2.25 8.74
CA VAL A 80 -4.24 1.45 7.64
C VAL A 80 -4.99 0.23 8.17
N GLU A 81 -4.40 -0.49 9.12
CA GLU A 81 -4.97 -1.72 9.68
C GLU A 81 -6.29 -1.48 10.41
N ARG A 82 -6.44 -0.31 11.03
CA ARG A 82 -7.70 0.10 11.64
C ARG A 82 -8.80 0.34 10.62
N ASP A 83 -8.46 0.93 9.47
CA ASP A 83 -9.44 1.41 8.50
C ASP A 83 -9.80 0.36 7.44
N LEU A 84 -8.81 -0.41 6.97
CA LEU A 84 -8.94 -1.36 5.86
C LEU A 84 -8.65 -2.82 6.26
N GLY A 85 -8.07 -3.04 7.44
CA GLY A 85 -7.58 -4.36 7.85
C GLY A 85 -6.13 -4.60 7.44
N THR A 86 -5.68 -5.85 7.62
CA THR A 86 -4.27 -6.22 7.48
C THR A 86 -3.70 -5.83 6.11
N VAL A 87 -2.55 -5.16 6.10
CA VAL A 87 -1.86 -4.76 4.86
C VAL A 87 -1.24 -5.99 4.18
N ASP A 88 -1.79 -6.39 3.03
CA ASP A 88 -1.29 -7.49 2.20
C ASP A 88 -0.17 -7.06 1.25
N VAL A 89 -0.27 -5.83 0.72
CA VAL A 89 0.62 -5.30 -0.32
C VAL A 89 1.22 -3.98 0.15
N LEU A 90 2.55 -3.85 0.05
CA LEU A 90 3.25 -2.59 0.27
C LEU A 90 4.03 -2.24 -0.98
N ALA A 91 3.79 -1.04 -1.53
CA ALA A 91 4.58 -0.48 -2.61
C ALA A 91 5.24 0.83 -2.19
N ALA A 92 6.48 1.05 -2.63
CA ALA A 92 7.22 2.31 -2.45
C ALA A 92 7.65 2.85 -3.81
N ASP A 93 7.87 4.16 -3.88
CA ASP A 93 8.33 4.82 -5.10
C ASP A 93 9.70 4.26 -5.55
N VAL A 94 9.83 4.11 -6.89
CA VAL A 94 10.80 3.29 -7.64
C VAL A 94 10.64 1.76 -7.47
N VAL A 95 9.69 1.18 -8.22
CA VAL A 95 9.51 -0.27 -8.47
C VAL A 95 9.71 -1.14 -7.22
N ALA A 96 8.67 -1.23 -6.40
CA ALA A 96 8.49 -2.37 -5.50
C ALA A 96 7.29 -3.19 -5.96
N VAL A 97 7.53 -4.08 -6.94
CA VAL A 97 6.91 -5.41 -6.87
C VAL A 97 7.61 -6.08 -5.69
N VAL A 98 6.86 -6.45 -4.67
CA VAL A 98 7.34 -6.99 -3.39
C VAL A 98 8.43 -8.04 -3.58
N PHE A 99 9.71 -7.71 -3.38
CA PHE A 99 10.81 -8.61 -2.98
C PHE A 99 11.95 -7.78 -2.31
N GLU A 100 12.59 -8.36 -1.28
CA GLU A 100 13.79 -7.94 -0.50
C GLU A 100 14.82 -7.06 -1.26
N GLU A 101 15.55 -6.06 -0.73
CA GLU A 101 16.02 -5.62 0.61
C GLU A 101 16.33 -4.10 0.56
N GLU A 102 16.24 -3.35 1.68
CA GLU A 102 17.13 -2.21 2.02
C GLU A 102 17.04 -1.83 3.53
N LYS A 103 18.18 -1.69 4.22
CA LYS A 103 18.42 -2.36 5.52
C LYS A 103 18.21 -1.57 6.83
N HIS A 104 17.28 -0.63 6.93
CA HIS A 104 17.01 -0.02 8.26
C HIS A 104 15.53 0.22 8.56
N CYS A 105 14.82 0.95 7.71
CA CYS A 105 13.38 1.17 7.89
C CYS A 105 12.56 -0.11 7.54
N LEU A 106 13.01 -0.89 6.55
CA LEU A 106 12.35 -2.15 6.19
C LEU A 106 12.45 -3.22 7.27
N SER A 107 13.41 -3.16 8.20
CA SER A 107 13.51 -4.17 9.27
C SER A 107 12.28 -4.17 10.18
N HIS A 108 11.80 -2.99 10.57
CA HIS A 108 10.58 -2.83 11.36
C HIS A 108 9.32 -3.28 10.61
N VAL A 109 9.25 -2.94 9.33
CA VAL A 109 8.14 -3.35 8.45
C VAL A 109 8.14 -4.87 8.21
N VAL A 110 9.31 -5.50 8.14
CA VAL A 110 9.47 -6.94 7.93
C VAL A 110 9.23 -7.76 9.20
N GLU A 111 9.55 -7.24 10.38
CA GLU A 111 9.27 -7.91 11.66
C GLU A 111 7.77 -8.11 11.90
N ARG A 112 6.91 -7.18 11.48
CA ARG A 112 5.45 -7.36 11.49
C ARG A 112 4.94 -8.38 10.46
N ARG A 113 5.71 -8.75 9.43
CA ARG A 113 5.28 -9.56 8.26
C ARG A 113 5.34 -11.08 8.42
N GLY A 114 5.80 -11.63 9.55
CA GLY A 114 6.04 -13.07 9.70
C GLY A 114 4.85 -14.02 9.41
N ALA A 115 3.61 -13.51 9.26
CA ALA A 115 2.41 -14.33 9.12
C ALA A 115 1.72 -14.30 7.73
N ALA A 116 1.71 -13.19 6.99
CA ALA A 116 0.71 -12.99 5.91
C ALA A 116 1.19 -13.32 4.47
N THR A 117 2.50 -13.24 4.18
CA THR A 117 2.99 -13.23 2.78
C THR A 117 3.25 -14.61 2.19
N ARG A 118 3.28 -15.69 2.99
CA ARG A 118 3.67 -17.03 2.52
C ARG A 118 2.62 -17.70 1.62
N GLU A 119 1.36 -17.31 1.70
CA GLU A 119 0.26 -17.98 0.98
C GLU A 119 0.13 -17.48 -0.46
N PHE A 120 0.35 -16.18 -0.71
CA PHE A 120 0.08 -15.55 -2.01
C PHE A 120 1.16 -15.79 -3.08
N VAL A 121 2.44 -15.92 -2.69
CA VAL A 121 3.54 -16.21 -3.64
C VAL A 121 3.43 -17.65 -4.19
N GLY A 122 2.72 -18.54 -3.49
CA GLY A 122 2.43 -19.89 -3.96
C GLY A 122 1.47 -19.93 -5.15
N GLU A 123 0.49 -19.03 -5.19
CA GLU A 123 -0.57 -19.01 -6.23
C GLU A 123 -0.12 -18.32 -7.52
N LEU A 124 0.76 -17.31 -7.44
CA LEU A 124 1.32 -16.62 -8.63
C LEU A 124 2.39 -17.43 -9.38
N ARG A 125 2.80 -18.59 -8.85
CA ARG A 125 3.71 -19.54 -9.52
C ARG A 125 2.99 -20.78 -10.07
N GLY A 126 1.66 -20.85 -9.94
CA GLY A 126 0.80 -21.94 -10.40
C GLY A 126 0.19 -21.68 -11.77
#